data_AF-A0A2G6QLM8-F1
#
_entry.id   AF-A0A2G6QLM8-F1
#
_cell.length_a   1.000
_cell.length_b   1.000
_cell.length_c   1.000
_cell.angle_alpha   90.00
_cell.angle_beta   90.00
_cell.angle_gamma   90.00
#
_symmetry.space_group_name_H-M   'P 1'
#
loop_
_entity.id
_entity.type
_entity.pdbx_description
1 polymer ?
#
loop_
_entity_poly.entity_id
_entity_poly.type
_entity_poly.pdbx_seq_one_letter_code
_entity_poly.pdbx_strand_id
1 'polypeptide(L)'
;MQMLEKFYTDILKATKQKNYTEAVPKLFRRQVSMYDKSLNDFAEDMSEYWLAEYSTSQSKTEIADWFYKLLSFFTEEFEADMDFSKRDWEEIKFSLSSTQDNMDIELLNSFMSILVERKKL
;
A
#
# COMPACT_ATOMS: atom_id res chain seq x y z
N MET A 1 -0.04 15.36 0.90
CA MET A 1 0.06 15.75 2.34
C MET A 1 -1.24 15.66 3.17
N GLN A 2 -2.27 16.54 3.04
CA GLN A 2 -3.49 16.44 3.90
C GLN A 2 -4.25 15.10 3.79
N MET A 3 -4.23 14.48 2.60
CA MET A 3 -4.87 13.19 2.35
C MET A 3 -4.17 12.05 3.12
N LEU A 4 -2.84 11.95 3.01
CA LEU A 4 -2.04 10.92 3.65
C LEU A 4 -2.07 11.03 5.19
N GLU A 5 -2.00 12.23 5.76
CA GLU A 5 -2.10 12.45 7.21
C GLU A 5 -3.47 12.03 7.76
N LYS A 6 -4.53 12.39 7.04
CA LYS A 6 -5.89 11.97 7.38
C LYS A 6 -6.03 10.45 7.25
N PHE A 7 -5.49 9.86 6.18
CA PHE A 7 -5.50 8.41 5.98
C PHE A 7 -4.80 7.68 7.13
N TYR A 8 -3.61 8.13 7.52
CA TYR A 8 -2.86 7.59 8.66
C TYR A 8 -3.70 7.59 9.95
N THR A 9 -4.31 8.73 10.24
CA THR A 9 -5.18 8.90 11.41
C THR A 9 -6.39 7.96 11.35
N ASP A 10 -6.99 7.78 10.17
CA ASP A 10 -8.14 6.90 9.98
C ASP A 10 -7.76 5.42 10.13
N ILE A 11 -6.58 5.00 9.64
CA ILE A 11 -6.04 3.65 9.86
C ILE A 11 -5.76 3.41 11.35
N LEU A 12 -5.11 4.34 12.05
CA LEU A 12 -4.89 4.23 13.50
C LEU A 12 -6.18 4.12 14.32
N LYS A 13 -7.28 4.74 13.86
CA LYS A 13 -8.60 4.54 14.47
C LYS A 13 -9.16 3.15 14.17
N ALA A 14 -8.98 2.66 12.94
CA ALA A 14 -9.44 1.33 12.54
C ALA A 14 -8.72 0.20 13.26
N THR A 15 -7.42 0.32 13.54
CA THR A 15 -6.66 -0.67 14.34
C THR A 15 -7.14 -0.82 15.78
N LYS A 16 -7.99 0.09 16.28
CA LYS A 16 -8.63 0.00 17.61
C LYS A 16 -9.94 -0.80 17.59
N GLN A 17 -10.48 -1.11 16.42
CA GLN A 17 -11.72 -1.87 16.27
C GLN A 17 -11.47 -3.36 16.50
N LYS A 18 -12.49 -4.09 16.97
CA LYS A 18 -12.37 -5.54 17.17
C LYS A 18 -12.16 -6.31 15.87
N ASN A 19 -12.68 -5.80 14.76
CA ASN A 19 -12.58 -6.36 13.41
C ASN A 19 -11.57 -5.60 12.55
N TYR A 20 -10.48 -5.10 13.12
CA TYR A 20 -9.52 -4.27 12.39
C TYR A 20 -8.91 -4.95 11.17
N THR A 21 -8.78 -6.29 11.19
CA THR A 21 -8.29 -7.10 10.07
C THR A 21 -9.19 -7.00 8.83
N GLU A 22 -10.46 -6.62 9.00
CA GLU A 22 -11.36 -6.29 7.89
C GLU A 22 -11.40 -4.77 7.65
N ALA A 23 -11.48 -3.98 8.73
CA ALA A 23 -11.68 -2.54 8.64
C ALA A 23 -10.50 -1.79 7.99
N VAL A 24 -9.27 -2.20 8.31
CA VAL A 24 -8.04 -1.56 7.81
C VAL A 24 -7.89 -1.77 6.29
N PRO A 25 -7.88 -3.02 5.76
CA PRO A 25 -7.86 -3.25 4.31
C PRO A 25 -9.00 -2.56 3.56
N LYS A 26 -10.20 -2.56 4.12
CA LYS A 26 -11.36 -1.89 3.51
C LYS A 26 -11.17 -0.38 3.38
N LEU A 27 -10.59 0.26 4.40
CA LEU A 27 -10.27 1.69 4.34
C LEU A 27 -9.19 1.99 3.31
N PHE A 28 -8.14 1.18 3.27
CA PHE A 28 -7.07 1.30 2.27
C PHE A 28 -7.60 1.18 0.86
N ARG A 29 -8.29 0.07 0.52
CA ARG A 29 -8.86 -0.14 -0.82
C ARG A 29 -9.82 0.97 -1.23
N ARG A 30 -10.63 1.47 -0.30
CA ARG A 30 -11.51 2.62 -0.57
C ARG A 30 -10.70 3.88 -0.92
N GLN A 31 -9.62 4.15 -0.20
CA GLN A 31 -8.77 5.32 -0.45
C GLN A 31 -8.05 5.20 -1.80
N VAL A 32 -7.55 4.01 -2.14
CA VAL A 32 -6.94 3.74 -3.46
C VAL A 32 -7.97 3.93 -4.56
N SER A 33 -9.16 3.34 -4.45
CA SER A 33 -10.21 3.46 -5.46
C SER A 33 -10.69 4.90 -5.70
N MET A 34 -10.58 5.76 -4.69
CA MET A 34 -10.88 7.19 -4.81
C MET A 34 -9.75 7.97 -5.51
N TYR A 35 -8.51 7.49 -5.41
CA TYR A 35 -7.35 8.06 -6.08
C TYR A 35 -7.31 7.60 -7.54
N ASP A 36 -7.21 6.29 -7.75
CA ASP A 36 -7.25 5.65 -9.06
C ASP A 36 -7.83 4.23 -8.96
N LYS A 37 -8.82 3.96 -9.82
CA LYS A 37 -9.49 2.66 -9.88
C LYS A 37 -8.68 1.60 -10.62
N SER A 38 -7.72 2.00 -11.45
CA SER A 38 -6.78 1.08 -12.13
C SER A 38 -5.99 0.22 -11.12
N LEU A 39 -5.77 0.78 -9.92
CA LEU A 39 -5.02 0.18 -8.83
C LEU A 39 -5.85 -0.74 -7.92
N ASN A 40 -7.13 -0.96 -8.19
CA ASN A 40 -7.99 -1.74 -7.28
C ASN A 40 -7.49 -3.18 -7.09
N ASP A 41 -7.06 -3.83 -8.17
CA ASP A 41 -6.56 -5.22 -8.12
C ASP A 41 -5.24 -5.27 -7.32
N PHE A 42 -4.33 -4.31 -7.56
CA PHE A 42 -3.08 -4.19 -6.81
C PHE A 42 -3.36 -3.94 -5.31
N ALA A 43 -4.33 -3.08 -5.00
CA ALA A 43 -4.73 -2.81 -3.62
C ALA A 43 -5.35 -4.03 -2.93
N GLU A 44 -6.04 -4.89 -3.70
CA GLU A 44 -6.60 -6.15 -3.22
C GLU A 44 -5.50 -7.16 -2.92
N ASP A 45 -4.60 -7.42 -3.86
CA ASP A 45 -3.44 -8.31 -3.67
C ASP A 45 -2.65 -7.93 -2.41
N MET A 46 -2.31 -6.64 -2.25
CA MET A 46 -1.54 -6.18 -1.09
C MET A 46 -2.32 -6.25 0.22
N SER A 47 -3.65 -6.10 0.16
CA SER A 47 -4.52 -6.26 1.33
C SER A 47 -4.56 -7.72 1.80
N GLU A 48 -4.65 -8.66 0.87
CA GLU A 48 -4.63 -10.09 1.15
C GLU A 48 -3.28 -10.55 1.68
N TYR A 49 -2.18 -10.06 1.06
CA TYR A 49 -0.83 -10.28 1.53
C TYR A 49 -0.63 -9.80 2.98
N TRP A 50 -1.04 -8.56 3.29
CA TRP A 50 -0.92 -8.04 4.65
C TRP A 50 -1.74 -8.87 5.65
N LEU A 51 -2.94 -9.31 5.27
CA LEU A 51 -3.78 -10.14 6.12
C LEU A 51 -3.11 -11.48 6.42
N ALA A 52 -2.47 -12.10 5.42
CA ALA A 52 -1.78 -13.37 5.57
C ALA A 52 -0.50 -13.26 6.41
N GLU A 53 0.28 -12.20 6.22
CA GLU A 53 1.62 -12.08 6.79
C GLU A 53 1.65 -11.37 8.15
N TYR A 54 0.82 -10.35 8.34
CA TYR A 54 1.00 -9.35 9.41
C TYR A 54 -0.18 -9.20 10.37
N SER A 55 -1.35 -9.74 10.04
CA SER A 55 -2.61 -9.52 10.77
C SER A 55 -2.60 -9.90 12.25
N THR A 56 -1.59 -10.61 12.74
CA THR A 56 -1.48 -11.02 14.15
C THR A 56 -0.15 -10.63 14.80
N SER A 57 0.80 -10.06 14.05
CA SER A 57 2.19 -9.86 14.47
C SER A 57 2.58 -8.39 14.64
N GLN A 58 1.85 -7.46 14.01
CA GLN A 58 2.17 -6.04 14.04
C GLN A 58 1.43 -5.28 15.16
N SER A 59 2.12 -4.29 15.73
CA SER A 59 1.51 -3.24 16.55
C SER A 59 0.66 -2.29 15.70
N LYS A 60 -0.21 -1.53 16.36
CA LYS A 60 -1.12 -0.59 15.70
C LYS A 60 -0.41 0.45 14.83
N THR A 61 0.77 0.89 15.27
CA THR A 61 1.60 1.87 14.55
C THR A 61 2.27 1.22 13.35
N GLU A 62 2.81 0.01 13.50
CA GLU A 62 3.40 -0.73 12.37
C GLU A 62 2.39 -0.99 11.25
N ILE A 63 1.15 -1.33 11.61
CA ILE A 63 0.05 -1.48 10.64
C ILE A 63 -0.19 -0.15 9.90
N ALA A 64 -0.31 0.95 10.65
CA ALA A 64 -0.58 2.26 10.05
C ALA A 64 0.57 2.73 9.14
N ASP A 65 1.81 2.55 9.58
CA ASP A 65 3.02 2.91 8.83
C ASP A 65 3.13 2.08 7.54
N TRP A 66 2.81 0.78 7.59
CA TRP A 66 2.86 -0.09 6.40
C TRP A 66 1.84 0.35 5.34
N PHE A 67 0.57 0.54 5.72
CA PHE A 67 -0.46 1.01 4.79
C PHE A 67 -0.21 2.44 4.30
N TYR A 68 0.38 3.30 5.14
CA TYR A 68 0.76 4.64 4.76
C TYR A 68 1.85 4.65 3.69
N LYS A 69 2.91 3.85 3.87
CA LYS A 69 3.96 3.68 2.87
C LYS A 69 3.38 3.14 1.57
N LEU A 70 2.48 2.16 1.63
CA LEU A 70 1.86 1.59 0.43
C LEU A 70 0.98 2.60 -0.31
N LEU A 71 0.19 3.40 0.40
CA LEU A 71 -0.57 4.47 -0.23
C LEU A 71 0.35 5.57 -0.79
N SER A 72 1.43 5.89 -0.09
CA SER A 72 2.44 6.86 -0.57
C SER A 72 3.11 6.36 -1.86
N PHE A 73 3.37 5.05 -1.96
CA PHE A 73 3.84 4.40 -3.19
C PHE A 73 2.83 4.57 -4.33
N PHE A 74 1.55 4.30 -4.08
CA PHE A 74 0.49 4.44 -5.10
C PHE A 74 0.22 5.88 -5.55
N THR A 75 0.51 6.85 -4.68
CA THR A 75 0.22 8.27 -4.92
C THR A 75 1.45 9.08 -5.29
N GLU A 76 2.56 8.41 -5.60
CA GLU A 76 3.85 9.02 -5.97
C GLU A 76 4.44 9.95 -4.89
N GLU A 77 3.91 9.89 -3.66
CA GLU A 77 4.39 10.59 -2.46
C GLU A 77 5.39 9.71 -1.65
N PHE A 78 6.08 8.75 -2.29
CA PHE A 78 6.99 7.80 -1.63
C PHE A 78 8.38 8.39 -1.34
N GLU A 79 8.53 8.98 -0.15
CA GLU A 79 9.73 9.74 0.25
C GLU A 79 11.00 8.90 0.44
N ALA A 80 12.17 9.54 0.36
CA ALA A 80 13.49 8.91 0.39
C ALA A 80 13.77 8.06 1.63
N ASP A 81 13.17 8.38 2.78
CA ASP A 81 13.30 7.65 4.04
C ASP A 81 12.29 6.49 4.18
N MET A 82 11.30 6.40 3.28
CA MET A 82 10.38 5.28 3.23
C MET A 82 11.04 4.07 2.55
N ASP A 83 10.88 2.91 3.18
CA ASP A 83 11.29 1.63 2.63
C ASP A 83 10.37 0.52 3.16
N PHE A 84 10.30 -0.56 2.39
CA PHE A 84 9.65 -1.80 2.76
C PHE A 84 10.68 -2.90 3.04
N SER A 85 10.26 -3.97 3.71
CA SER A 85 11.14 -5.13 3.88
C SER A 85 11.44 -5.78 2.53
N LYS A 86 12.48 -6.63 2.48
CA LYS A 86 12.81 -7.37 1.24
C LYS A 86 11.61 -8.18 0.72
N ARG A 87 10.87 -8.83 1.63
CA ARG A 87 9.72 -9.66 1.29
C ARG A 87 8.56 -8.84 0.76
N ASP A 88 8.27 -7.71 1.39
CA ASP A 88 7.24 -6.77 0.91
C ASP A 88 7.57 -6.28 -0.51
N TRP A 89 8.84 -5.97 -0.80
CA TRP A 89 9.26 -5.57 -2.15
C TRP A 89 9.09 -6.67 -3.20
N GLU A 90 9.30 -7.92 -2.83
CA GLU A 90 9.06 -9.06 -3.72
C GLU A 90 7.56 -9.17 -4.05
N GLU A 91 6.69 -8.99 -3.05
CA GLU A 91 5.25 -8.99 -3.25
C GLU A 91 4.77 -7.80 -4.10
N ILE A 92 5.26 -6.59 -3.81
CA ILE A 92 4.96 -5.38 -4.59
C ILE A 92 5.31 -5.58 -6.06
N LYS A 93 6.48 -6.17 -6.36
CA LYS A 93 6.88 -6.47 -7.75
C LYS A 93 5.99 -7.52 -8.40
N PHE A 94 5.64 -8.56 -7.64
CA PHE A 94 4.76 -9.62 -8.12
C PHE A 94 3.39 -9.05 -8.50
N SER A 95 2.75 -8.31 -7.60
CA SER A 95 1.44 -7.71 -7.83
C SER A 95 1.47 -6.61 -8.90
N LEU A 96 2.53 -5.80 -8.96
CA LEU A 96 2.71 -4.85 -10.08
C LEU A 96 2.75 -5.59 -11.42
N SER A 97 3.50 -6.69 -11.49
CA SER A 97 3.63 -7.47 -12.73
C SER A 97 2.32 -8.17 -13.13
N SER A 98 1.48 -8.58 -12.16
CA SER A 98 0.19 -9.23 -12.43
C SER A 98 -0.90 -8.23 -12.82
N THR A 99 -0.80 -6.97 -12.40
CA THR A 99 -1.84 -5.95 -12.57
C THR A 99 -1.49 -4.83 -13.57
N GLN A 100 -0.26 -4.82 -14.11
CA GLN A 100 0.22 -3.78 -15.04
C GLN A 100 -0.68 -3.54 -16.26
N ASP A 101 -1.37 -4.58 -16.76
CA ASP A 101 -2.24 -4.47 -17.95
C ASP A 101 -3.46 -3.56 -17.72
N ASN A 102 -3.82 -3.33 -16.45
CA ASN A 102 -4.93 -2.47 -16.05
C ASN A 102 -4.51 -1.03 -15.76
N MET A 103 -3.20 -0.75 -15.66
CA MET A 103 -2.64 0.56 -15.35
C MET A 103 -2.31 1.34 -16.62
N ASP A 104 -2.39 2.67 -16.54
CA ASP A 104 -1.82 3.49 -17.61
C ASP A 104 -0.28 3.45 -17.56
N ILE A 105 0.32 3.75 -18.72
CA ILE A 105 1.78 3.66 -18.90
C ILE A 105 2.53 4.69 -18.04
N GLU A 106 1.94 5.86 -17.76
CA GLU A 106 2.59 6.89 -16.95
C GLU A 106 2.70 6.42 -15.50
N LEU A 107 1.61 5.89 -14.94
CA LEU A 107 1.57 5.32 -13.59
C LEU A 107 2.53 4.12 -13.43
N LEU A 108 2.52 3.21 -14.40
CA LEU A 108 3.44 2.07 -14.42
C LEU A 108 4.91 2.54 -14.43
N ASN A 109 5.22 3.55 -15.24
CA ASN A 109 6.57 4.12 -15.30
C ASN A 109 6.97 4.79 -13.98
N SER A 110 6.05 5.49 -13.30
CA SER A 110 6.31 6.07 -11.97
C SER A 110 6.67 4.98 -10.95
N PHE A 111 5.92 3.87 -10.92
CA PHE A 111 6.25 2.75 -10.03
C PHE A 111 7.58 2.10 -10.38
N MET A 112 7.87 1.90 -11.67
CA MET A 112 9.14 1.35 -12.12
C MET A 112 10.32 2.26 -11.76
N SER A 113 10.16 3.59 -11.86
CA SER A 113 11.19 4.56 -11.44
C SER A 113 11.52 4.40 -9.97
N ILE A 114 10.51 4.30 -9.10
CA ILE A 114 10.72 4.05 -7.66
C ILE A 114 11.48 2.72 -7.46
N LEU A 115 11.08 1.64 -8.14
CA LEU A 115 11.75 0.34 -8.01
C LEU A 115 13.23 0.39 -8.44
N VAL A 116 13.57 1.12 -9.51
CA VAL A 116 14.96 1.34 -9.96
C VAL A 116 15.74 2.16 -8.93
N GLU A 117 15.20 3.30 -8.50
CA GLU A 117 15.85 4.18 -7.52
C GLU A 117 16.16 3.45 -6.21
N ARG A 118 15.28 2.55 -5.80
CA ARG A 118 15.44 1.71 -4.61
C ARG A 118 16.28 0.45 -4.83
N LYS A 119 16.81 0.23 -6.04
CA LYS A 119 17.59 -0.97 -6.41
C LYS A 119 16.84 -2.28 -6.14
N LYS A 120 15.54 -2.29 -6.45
CA LYS A 120 14.66 -3.45 -6.27
C LYS A 120 14.42 -4.21 -7.58
N LEU A 121 14.88 -3.67 -8.70
CA LEU A 121 15.01 -4.32 -10.01
C LEU A 121 16.44 -4.83 -10.24
#